data_AF-A0A8J9X4S3-F1
#
_entry.id   AF-A0A8J9X4S3-F1
#
_cell.length_a   1.000
_cell.length_b   1.000
_cell.length_c   1.000
_cell.angle_alpha   90.00
_cell.angle_beta   90.00
_cell.angle_gamma   90.00
#
_symmetry.space_group_name_H-M   'P 1'
#
loop_
_entity.id
_entity.type
_entity.pdbx_description
1 polymer ?
#
loop_
_entity_poly.entity_id
_entity_poly.type
_entity_poly.pdbx_seq_one_letter_code
_entity_poly.pdbx_strand_id
1 'polypeptide(L)' 'ESIDALAKAVNEFQGGLVLVSHDMRLIGQVAKEIWICDNKTIAIHRGDIQSFKMDMRAAM' A
#
# COMPACT_ATOMS: atom_id res chain seq x y z
N GLU A 1 0.72 18.78 -1.48
CA GLU A 1 -0.37 19.49 -0.78
C GLU A 1 -1.60 18.59 -0.57
N SER A 2 -2.41 18.28 -1.58
CA SER A 2 -3.64 17.48 -1.35
C SER A 2 -3.39 16.03 -0.91
N ILE A 3 -2.32 15.40 -1.41
CA ILE A 3 -1.94 14.03 -1.04
C ILE A 3 -1.47 13.96 0.42
N ASP A 4 -0.66 14.94 0.85
CA ASP A 4 -0.13 14.99 2.22
C ASP A 4 -1.25 15.21 3.24
N ALA A 5 -2.21 16.08 2.91
CA ALA A 5 -3.40 16.31 3.72
C ALA A 5 -4.25 15.03 3.85
N LEU A 6 -4.43 14.29 2.74
CA LEU A 6 -5.14 13.00 2.76
C LEU A 6 -4.38 11.96 3.58
N ALA A 7 -3.07 11.85 3.41
CA ALA A 7 -2.25 10.91 4.17
C ALA A 7 -2.33 11.17 5.68
N LYS A 8 -2.31 12.45 6.08
CA LYS A 8 -2.50 12.84 7.48
C LYS A 8 -3.89 12.44 8.00
N ALA A 9 -4.95 12.78 7.28
CA ALA A 9 -6.31 12.43 7.69
C ALA A 9 -6.53 10.91 7.82
N VAL A 10 -5.95 10.14 6.89
CA VAL A 10 -5.97 8.67 6.94
C VAL A 10 -5.23 8.13 8.16
N ASN A 11 -4.07 8.70 8.49
CA ASN A 11 -3.28 8.27 9.65
C ASN A 11 -3.95 8.62 10.99
N GLU A 12 -4.77 9.68 11.05
CA GLU A 12 -5.55 10.06 12.23
C GLU A 12 -6.87 9.26 12.36
N PHE A 13 -7.31 8.60 11.28
CA PHE A 13 -8.53 7.80 11.28
C PHE A 13 -8.36 6.50 12.08
N GLN A 14 -9.24 6.27 13.05
CA GLN A 14 -9.18 5.10 13.94
C GLN A 14 -9.95 3.88 13.44
N GLY A 15 -10.64 3.97 12.30
CA GLY A 15 -11.38 2.85 11.72
C GLY A 15 -10.52 1.94 10.84
N GLY A 16 -11.16 0.90 10.28
CA GLY A 16 -10.56 0.07 9.23
C GLY A 16 -10.61 0.78 7.88
N LEU A 17 -9.48 0.79 7.16
CA LEU A 17 -9.37 1.34 5.82
C LEU A 17 -8.82 0.29 4.87
N VAL A 18 -9.48 0.13 3.71
CA VAL A 18 -8.92 -0.57 2.55
C VAL A 18 -8.63 0.47 1.49
N LEU A 19 -7.37 0.60 1.11
CA LEU A 19 -6.91 1.55 0.09
C LEU A 19 -6.45 0.79 -1.16
N VAL A 20 -6.96 1.19 -2.32
CA VAL A 20 -6.46 0.77 -3.63
C VAL A 20 -5.96 2.00 -4.36
N SER A 21 -4.67 2.00 -4.70
CA SER A 21 -4.04 3.13 -5.38
C SER A 21 -2.94 2.64 -6.31
N HIS A 22 -2.60 3.46 -7.31
CA HIS A 22 -1.42 3.28 -8.15
C HIS A 22 -0.26 4.21 -7.73
N ASP A 23 -0.50 5.18 -6.84
CA ASP A 23 0.56 6.07 -6.33
C ASP A 23 1.30 5.41 -5.15
N MET A 24 2.53 4.97 -5.41
CA MET A 24 3.36 4.30 -4.42
C MET A 24 3.74 5.17 -3.22
N ARG A 25 3.77 6.50 -3.37
CA ARG A 25 4.11 7.41 -2.26
C ARG A 25 2.98 7.45 -1.24
N LEU A 26 1.74 7.56 -1.72
CA LEU A 26 0.56 7.51 -0.85
C LEU A 26 0.50 6.17 -0.11
N ILE A 27 0.66 5.06 -0.84
CA ILE A 27 0.67 3.72 -0.24
C ILE A 27 1.77 3.62 0.82
N GLY A 28 2.99 4.05 0.52
CA GLY A 28 4.09 4.03 1.47
C GLY A 28 3.89 4.92 2.70
N GLN A 29 3.07 5.97 2.61
CA GLN A 29 2.80 6.89 3.73
C GLN A 29 1.67 6.43 4.65
N VAL A 30 0.75 5.59 4.18
CA VAL A 30 -0.48 5.24 4.93
C VAL A 30 -0.71 3.74 5.12
N ALA A 31 -0.15 2.90 4.25
CA ALA A 31 -0.37 1.47 4.31
C ALA A 31 0.47 0.84 5.43
N LYS A 32 -0.21 0.14 6.35
CA LYS A 32 0.43 -0.67 7.40
C LYS A 32 0.75 -2.08 6.92
N GLU A 33 -0.01 -2.57 5.94
CA GLU A 33 0.10 -3.90 5.37
C GLU A 33 -0.21 -3.81 3.87
N ILE A 34 0.45 -4.64 3.06
CA ILE A 34 0.27 -4.68 1.62
C ILE A 34 -0.34 -6.03 1.25
N TRP A 35 -1.43 -5.99 0.49
CA TRP A 35 -2.15 -7.18 0.04
C TRP A 35 -1.96 -7.32 -1.47
N ILE A 36 -1.48 -8.48 -1.90
CA ILE A 36 -1.27 -8.82 -3.30
C ILE A 36 -2.45 -9.66 -3.76
N CYS A 37 -3.18 -9.15 -4.75
CA CYS A 37 -4.23 -9.89 -5.43
C CYS A 37 -3.68 -10.40 -6.75
N ASP A 38 -3.39 -11.70 -6.82
CA ASP A 38 -2.89 -12.35 -8.03
C ASP A 38 -3.31 -13.83 -8.08
N ASN A 39 -3.36 -14.42 -9.27
CA ASN A 39 -3.71 -15.83 -9.48
C ASN A 39 -5.02 -16.26 -8.78
N LYS A 40 -6.02 -15.37 -8.76
CA LYS A 40 -7.30 -15.56 -8.04
C LYS A 40 -7.16 -15.81 -6.54
N THR A 41 -6.03 -15.41 -5.96
CA THR A 41 -5.71 -15.52 -4.54
C THR A 41 -5.32 -14.16 -3.98
N ILE A 42 -5.44 -14.01 -2.66
CA ILE A 42 -4.99 -12.83 -1.94
C ILE A 42 -3.93 -13.28 -0.94
N ALA A 43 -2.76 -12.67 -1.01
CA ALA A 43 -1.65 -12.93 -0.10
C ALA A 43 -1.19 -11.64 0.58
N ILE A 44 -0.82 -11.75 1.84
CA ILE A 44 -0.23 -10.63 2.58
C ILE A 44 1.27 -10.58 2.25
N HIS A 45 1.72 -9.43 1.77
CA HIS A 45 3.14 -9.18 1.53
C HIS A 45 3.86 -8.89 2.84
N ARG A 46 4.92 -9.65 3.13
CA ARG A 46 5.76 -9.44 4.32
C ARG A 46 6.93 -8.54 4.00
N GLY A 47 6.67 -7.25 3.94
CA GLY A 47 7.68 -6.23 3.70
C GLY A 47 7.08 -4.86 3.44
N ASP A 48 7.92 -3.87 3.24
CA ASP A 48 7.49 -2.51 2.90
C ASP A 48 7.18 -2.37 1.40
N ILE A 49 6.73 -1.18 1.00
CA ILE A 49 6.42 -0.87 -0.40
C ILE A 49 7.64 -0.97 -1.33
N GLN A 50 8.87 -0.85 -0.80
CA GLN A 50 10.09 -0.97 -1.59
C GLN A 50 10.42 -2.43 -1.90
N SER A 51 10.27 -3.32 -0.91
CA SER A 51 10.40 -4.77 -1.12
C SER A 51 9.38 -5.26 -2.13
N PHE A 52 8.11 -4.81 -2.03
CA PHE A 52 7.08 -5.13 -3.02
C PHE A 52 7.48 -4.69 -4.44
N LYS A 53 8.07 -3.49 -4.59
CA LYS A 53 8.56 -3.00 -5.88
C LYS A 53 9.69 -3.84 -6.45
N MET A 54 10.60 -4.31 -5.59
CA MET A 54 11.70 -5.20 -6.00
C MET A 54 11.16 -6.55 -6.45
N ASP A 55 10.22 -7.12 -5.70
CA ASP A 55 9.61 -8.41 -6.02
C ASP A 55 8.81 -8.36 -7.33
N MET A 56 8.02 -7.30 -7.55
CA MET A 56 7.33 -7.10 -8.83
C MET A 56 8.28 -6.94 -10.02
N ARG A 57 9.47 -6.35 -9.81
CA ARG A 57 10.50 -6.23 -10.86
C ARG A 57 11.21 -7.55 -11.13
N ALA A 58 11.39 -8.38 -10.12
CA ALA A 58 12.02 -9.70 -10.26
C ALA A 58 11.07 -10.74 -10.89
N ALA A 59 9.75 -10.53 -10.75
CA ALA A 59 8.71 -11.38 -11.33
C ALA A 59 8.37 -11.03 -12.80
N MET A 60 8.99 -9.98 -13.37
CA MET A 60 8.83 -9.55 -14.75
C MET A 60 9.98 -10.04 -15.62
#